data_AF-A0A8J9WA29-F1
#
_entry.id   AF-A0A8J9WA29-F1
#
_cell.length_a   1.000
_cell.length_b   1.000
_cell.length_c   1.000
_cell.angle_alpha   90.00
_cell.angle_beta   90.00
_cell.angle_gamma   90.00
#
_symmetry.space_group_name_H-M   'P 1'
#
loop_
_entity.id
_entity.type
_entity.pdbx_description
1 polymer ?
#
loop_
_entity_poly.entity_id
_entity_poly.type
_entity_poly.pdbx_seq_one_letter_code
_entity_poly.pdbx_strand_id
1 'polypeptide(L)'
;MRYSLLFFLVMSSLSFCMADPKADWQKKRQKVQDTCQKNSKVDPKIVEDIKTNGQFHDPDKKVKDFFYCLEVYHEFIDLQGNLQLETVKKHLKAVGVSDEKINEVTKRCAIKDKVKDTSLMAVAYFQCYARHLPRDVLVI
;
A
#
# COMPACT_ATOMS: atom_id res chain seq x y z
N MET A 1 -58.69 -20.72 -6.97
CA MET A 1 -57.52 -20.19 -6.23
C MET A 1 -56.33 -20.14 -7.19
N ARG A 2 -56.14 -19.00 -7.86
CA ARG A 2 -55.16 -18.77 -8.94
C ARG A 2 -54.19 -17.64 -8.52
N TYR A 3 -53.62 -17.71 -7.32
CA TYR A 3 -52.67 -16.70 -6.83
C TYR A 3 -51.63 -17.29 -5.86
N SER A 4 -51.08 -18.47 -6.16
CA SER A 4 -50.06 -19.10 -5.29
C SER A 4 -48.75 -19.47 -6.00
N LEU A 5 -48.56 -19.04 -7.25
CA LEU A 5 -47.35 -19.31 -8.04
C LEU A 5 -46.61 -18.05 -8.53
N LEU A 6 -47.08 -16.85 -8.18
CA LEU A 6 -46.46 -15.59 -8.63
C LEU A 6 -45.52 -14.94 -7.60
N PHE A 7 -45.35 -15.52 -6.41
CA PHE A 7 -44.49 -14.94 -5.37
C PHE A 7 -43.01 -15.37 -5.46
N PHE A 8 -42.66 -16.32 -6.32
CA PHE A 8 -41.30 -16.86 -6.40
C PHE A 8 -40.38 -16.22 -7.47
N LEU A 9 -40.86 -15.23 -8.24
CA LEU A 9 -40.14 -14.71 -9.42
C LEU A 9 -39.73 -13.21 -9.33
N VAL A 10 -39.57 -12.65 -8.14
CA VAL A 10 -39.08 -11.25 -7.97
C VAL A 10 -38.02 -11.13 -6.88
N MET A 11 -37.05 -12.06 -6.83
CA MET A 11 -35.84 -11.95 -6.00
C MET A 11 -34.58 -12.38 -6.76
N SER A 12 -34.54 -12.13 -8.07
CA SER A 12 -33.32 -12.28 -8.87
C SER A 12 -32.91 -10.91 -9.40
N SER A 13 -31.63 -10.57 -9.23
CA SER A 13 -30.93 -9.40 -9.79
C SER A 13 -30.95 -8.10 -8.97
N LEU A 14 -30.43 -8.15 -7.75
CA LEU A 14 -29.51 -7.11 -7.28
C LEU A 14 -28.15 -7.77 -7.05
N SER A 15 -27.52 -8.20 -8.15
CA SER A 15 -26.06 -8.38 -8.17
C SER A 15 -25.47 -7.00 -7.99
N PHE A 16 -25.31 -6.57 -6.73
CA PHE A 16 -24.36 -5.55 -6.38
C PHE A 16 -23.02 -6.01 -6.95
N CYS A 17 -22.58 -5.40 -8.05
CA CYS A 17 -21.17 -5.34 -8.39
C CYS A 17 -20.49 -4.57 -7.26
N MET A 18 -20.26 -5.22 -6.12
CA MET A 18 -19.33 -4.72 -5.13
C MET A 18 -17.97 -4.75 -5.83
N ALA A 19 -17.50 -3.59 -6.26
CA ALA A 19 -16.13 -3.43 -6.71
C ALA A 19 -15.24 -3.99 -5.60
N ASP A 20 -14.44 -5.01 -5.92
CA ASP A 20 -13.50 -5.59 -4.97
C ASP A 20 -12.48 -4.50 -4.60
N PRO A 21 -12.47 -4.02 -3.34
CA PRO A 21 -11.54 -2.97 -2.91
C PRO A 21 -10.09 -3.35 -3.15
N LYS A 22 -9.77 -4.65 -3.16
CA LYS A 22 -8.43 -5.16 -3.46
C LYS A 22 -8.06 -5.00 -4.93
N ALA A 23 -8.99 -5.23 -5.85
CA ALA A 23 -8.75 -5.09 -7.28
C ALA A 23 -8.54 -3.62 -7.69
N ASP A 24 -9.32 -2.69 -7.12
CA ASP A 24 -9.16 -1.26 -7.36
C ASP A 24 -7.85 -0.72 -6.76
N TRP A 25 -7.46 -1.23 -5.59
CA TRP A 25 -6.15 -0.95 -4.99
C TRP A 25 -5.00 -1.37 -5.91
N GLN A 26 -5.03 -2.60 -6.44
CA GLN A 26 -3.98 -3.11 -7.32
C GLN A 26 -3.79 -2.24 -8.58
N LYS A 27 -4.89 -1.79 -9.20
CA LYS A 27 -4.83 -0.90 -10.37
C LYS A 27 -4.27 0.47 -10.02
N LYS A 28 -4.73 1.07 -8.91
CA LYS A 28 -4.22 2.36 -8.45
C LYS A 28 -2.74 2.28 -8.11
N ARG A 29 -2.32 1.22 -7.41
CA ARG A 29 -0.92 0.94 -7.08
C ARG A 29 -0.04 0.89 -8.32
N GLN A 30 -0.42 0.16 -9.37
CA GLN A 30 0.39 0.06 -10.59
C GLN A 30 0.63 1.44 -11.24
N LYS A 31 -0.42 2.26 -11.38
CA LYS A 31 -0.31 3.61 -11.97
C LYS A 31 0.63 4.52 -11.18
N VAL A 32 0.59 4.42 -9.85
CA VAL A 32 1.45 5.20 -8.95
C VAL A 32 2.90 4.73 -9.08
N GLN A 33 3.13 3.42 -9.11
CA GLN A 33 4.46 2.86 -9.34
C GLN A 33 5.06 3.33 -10.66
N ASP A 34 4.31 3.27 -11.76
CA ASP A 34 4.80 3.70 -13.08
C ASP A 34 5.18 5.19 -13.06
N THR A 35 4.38 6.01 -12.36
CA THR A 35 4.64 7.45 -12.20
C THR A 35 5.90 7.70 -11.38
N CYS A 36 6.04 7.04 -10.22
CA CYS A 36 7.20 7.19 -9.35
C CYS A 36 8.47 6.62 -9.95
N GLN A 37 8.37 5.54 -10.71
CA GLN A 37 9.49 4.96 -11.46
C GLN A 37 9.98 5.93 -12.54
N LYS A 38 9.05 6.54 -13.29
CA LYS A 38 9.38 7.56 -14.30
C LYS A 38 10.06 8.78 -13.68
N ASN A 39 9.57 9.26 -12.54
CA ASN A 39 10.09 10.47 -11.89
C ASN A 39 11.46 10.25 -11.25
N SER A 40 11.64 9.13 -10.56
CA SER A 40 12.92 8.76 -9.92
C SER A 40 13.98 8.27 -10.90
N LYS A 41 13.56 7.81 -12.08
CA LYS A 41 14.43 7.14 -13.07
C LYS A 41 15.12 5.89 -12.51
N VAL A 42 14.52 5.24 -11.50
CA VAL A 42 14.98 3.94 -10.98
C VAL A 42 14.86 2.88 -12.08
N ASP A 43 15.81 1.94 -12.11
CA ASP A 43 15.78 0.84 -13.07
C ASP A 43 14.55 -0.05 -12.78
N PRO A 44 13.68 -0.31 -13.78
CA PRO A 44 12.57 -1.24 -13.64
C PRO A 44 12.97 -2.59 -13.03
N LYS A 45 14.16 -3.10 -13.35
CA LYS A 45 14.65 -4.39 -12.84
C LYS A 45 14.91 -4.34 -11.34
N ILE A 46 15.37 -3.22 -10.81
CA ILE A 46 15.55 -3.04 -9.36
C ILE A 46 14.18 -3.05 -8.68
N VAL A 47 13.19 -2.38 -9.26
CA VAL A 47 11.81 -2.38 -8.71
C VAL A 47 11.23 -3.80 -8.70
N GLU A 48 11.38 -4.55 -9.79
CA GLU A 48 10.94 -5.94 -9.88
C GLU A 48 11.66 -6.87 -8.89
N ASP A 49 12.96 -6.68 -8.72
CA ASP A 49 13.77 -7.41 -7.74
C ASP A 49 13.25 -7.17 -6.32
N ILE A 50 12.98 -5.91 -5.97
CA ILE A 50 12.42 -5.56 -4.65
C ILE A 50 11.03 -6.17 -4.45
N LYS A 51 10.17 -6.15 -5.47
CA LYS A 51 8.84 -6.80 -5.39
C LYS A 51 8.96 -8.30 -5.11
N THR A 52 9.94 -8.94 -5.73
CA THR A 52 10.14 -10.39 -5.64
C THR A 52 10.81 -10.78 -4.32
N ASN A 53 11.87 -10.07 -3.93
CA ASN A 53 12.77 -10.43 -2.83
C ASN A 53 12.47 -9.68 -1.53
N GLY A 54 11.78 -8.54 -1.60
CA GLY A 54 11.30 -7.78 -0.44
C GLY A 54 12.39 -7.05 0.35
N GLN A 55 13.66 -7.12 -0.06
CA GLN A 55 14.78 -6.48 0.62
C GLN A 55 15.80 -5.96 -0.40
N PHE A 56 16.49 -4.88 -0.04
CA PHE A 56 17.58 -4.28 -0.80
C PHE A 56 18.53 -3.58 0.18
N HIS A 57 19.82 -3.61 -0.09
CA HIS A 57 20.87 -3.02 0.75
C HIS A 57 21.36 -1.71 0.13
N ASP A 58 21.62 -0.71 0.97
CA ASP A 58 22.18 0.60 0.59
C ASP A 58 21.57 1.19 -0.69
N PRO A 59 20.28 1.59 -0.65
CA PRO A 59 19.63 2.14 -1.83
C PRO A 59 20.34 3.39 -2.35
N ASP A 60 20.58 3.40 -3.65
CA ASP A 60 21.05 4.59 -4.34
C ASP A 60 19.99 5.71 -4.28
N LYS A 61 20.36 6.91 -4.75
CA LYS A 61 19.45 8.06 -4.74
C LYS A 61 18.14 7.78 -5.48
N LYS A 62 18.15 7.06 -6.60
CA LYS A 62 16.97 6.81 -7.42
C LYS A 62 16.00 5.86 -6.72
N VAL A 63 16.52 4.83 -6.06
CA VAL A 63 15.72 3.92 -5.24
C VAL A 63 15.10 4.68 -4.08
N LYS A 64 15.87 5.53 -3.37
CA LYS A 64 15.34 6.37 -2.30
C LYS A 64 14.24 7.33 -2.80
N ASP A 65 14.47 8.01 -3.93
CA ASP A 65 13.49 8.92 -4.54
C ASP A 65 12.21 8.17 -4.98
N PHE A 66 12.34 6.92 -5.44
CA PHE A 66 11.20 6.08 -5.79
C PHE A 66 10.30 5.80 -4.58
N PHE A 67 10.89 5.34 -3.46
CA PHE A 67 10.12 5.08 -2.23
C PHE A 67 9.54 6.36 -1.64
N TYR A 68 10.30 7.45 -1.62
CA TYR A 68 9.80 8.74 -1.20
C TYR A 68 8.56 9.16 -2.01
N CYS A 69 8.61 9.00 -3.34
CA CYS A 69 7.47 9.28 -4.20
C CYS A 69 6.25 8.42 -3.87
N LEU A 70 6.42 7.10 -3.65
CA LEU A 70 5.32 6.20 -3.28
C LEU A 70 4.68 6.62 -1.95
N GLU A 71 5.50 6.80 -0.92
CA GLU A 71 5.05 7.09 0.45
C GLU A 71 4.37 8.47 0.53
N VAL A 72 4.89 9.48 -0.18
CA VAL A 72 4.24 10.80 -0.28
C VAL A 72 2.94 10.73 -1.08
N TYR A 73 2.92 9.99 -2.19
CA TYR A 73 1.70 9.87 -3.01
C TYR A 73 0.56 9.22 -2.23
N HIS A 74 0.88 8.23 -1.38
CA HIS A 74 -0.09 7.58 -0.52
C HIS A 74 -0.38 8.35 0.78
N GLU A 75 0.25 9.51 0.97
CA GLU A 75 0.13 10.34 2.17
C GLU A 75 0.53 9.58 3.44
N PHE A 76 1.41 8.58 3.32
CA PHE A 76 1.95 7.83 4.45
C PHE A 76 3.07 8.61 5.13
N ILE A 77 3.78 9.44 4.38
CA ILE A 77 4.68 10.46 4.91
C ILE A 77 4.32 11.83 4.35
N ASP A 78 4.60 12.89 5.11
CA ASP A 78 4.56 14.25 4.59
C ASP A 78 5.87 14.63 3.86
N LEU A 79 5.94 15.85 3.33
CA LEU A 79 7.13 16.36 2.62
C LEU A 79 8.36 16.51 3.54
N GLN A 80 8.16 16.45 4.86
CA GLN A 80 9.22 16.48 5.86
C GLN A 80 9.62 15.07 6.33
N GLY A 81 9.02 14.02 5.75
CA GLY A 81 9.28 12.62 6.09
C GLY A 81 8.61 12.16 7.38
N ASN A 82 7.65 12.89 7.94
CA ASN A 82 6.92 12.46 9.13
C ASN A 82 5.84 11.45 8.75
N LEU A 83 5.80 10.33 9.45
CA LEU A 83 4.81 9.28 9.25
C LEU A 83 3.41 9.74 9.66
N GLN A 84 2.47 9.65 8.72
CA GLN A 84 1.05 9.88 8.92
C GLN A 84 0.39 8.57 9.37
N LEU A 85 0.59 8.26 10.64
CA LEU A 85 0.21 6.97 11.23
C LEU A 85 -1.25 6.57 10.97
N GLU A 86 -2.18 7.52 11.09
CA GLU A 86 -3.60 7.24 10.88
C GLU A 86 -3.94 6.92 9.42
N THR A 87 -3.25 7.56 8.45
CA THR A 87 -3.37 7.22 7.03
C THR A 87 -2.90 5.79 6.76
N VAL A 88 -1.75 5.40 7.34
CA VAL A 88 -1.22 4.03 7.22
C VAL A 88 -2.19 3.01 7.80
N LYS A 89 -2.70 3.24 9.02
CA LYS A 89 -3.69 2.34 9.65
C LYS A 89 -4.94 2.18 8.79
N LYS A 90 -5.48 3.29 8.29
CA LYS A 90 -6.66 3.29 7.41
C LYS A 90 -6.40 2.50 6.13
N HIS A 91 -5.22 2.66 5.54
CA HIS A 91 -4.83 1.90 4.36
C HIS A 91 -4.74 0.39 4.64
N LEU A 92 -4.00 0.00 5.68
CA LEU A 92 -3.84 -1.41 6.06
C LEU A 92 -5.19 -2.08 6.34
N LYS A 93 -6.11 -1.37 7.00
CA LYS A 93 -7.48 -1.86 7.24
C LYS A 93 -8.25 -2.06 5.94
N ALA A 94 -8.14 -1.11 5.00
CA ALA A 94 -8.82 -1.20 3.70
C ALA A 94 -8.35 -2.37 2.84
N VAL A 95 -7.09 -2.81 2.99
CA VAL A 95 -6.53 -3.97 2.30
C VAL A 95 -6.64 -5.27 3.09
N GLY A 96 -7.40 -5.27 4.19
CA GLY A 96 -7.80 -6.47 4.93
C GLY A 96 -6.84 -6.91 6.05
N VAL A 97 -5.91 -6.07 6.49
CA VAL A 97 -5.06 -6.35 7.66
C VAL A 97 -5.90 -6.18 8.94
N SER A 98 -5.78 -7.11 9.89
CA SER A 98 -6.52 -7.06 11.16
C SER A 98 -6.06 -5.89 12.04
N ASP A 99 -6.97 -5.33 12.84
CA ASP A 99 -6.66 -4.22 13.76
C ASP A 99 -5.53 -4.59 14.75
N GLU A 100 -5.47 -5.85 15.21
CA GLU A 100 -4.38 -6.36 16.05
C GLU A 100 -3.02 -6.26 15.32
N LYS A 101 -2.95 -6.74 14.08
CA LYS A 101 -1.72 -6.71 13.30
C LYS A 101 -1.30 -5.30 12.92
N ILE A 102 -2.27 -4.42 12.60
CA ILE A 102 -2.03 -3.00 12.34
C ILE A 102 -1.37 -2.34 13.55
N ASN A 103 -1.94 -2.53 14.74
CA ASN A 103 -1.40 -1.95 15.98
C ASN A 103 0.00 -2.51 16.30
N GLU A 104 0.21 -3.81 16.07
CA GLU A 104 1.52 -4.44 16.26
C GLU A 104 2.59 -3.82 15.34
N VAL A 105 2.34 -3.81 14.03
CA VAL A 105 3.33 -3.39 13.03
C VAL A 105 3.60 -1.90 13.11
N THR A 106 2.57 -1.06 13.24
CA THR A 106 2.76 0.39 13.34
C THR A 106 3.55 0.79 14.58
N LYS A 107 3.39 0.09 15.70
CA LYS A 107 4.21 0.29 16.90
C LYS A 107 5.66 -0.12 16.68
N ARG A 108 5.92 -1.24 15.99
CA ARG A 108 7.28 -1.71 15.68
C ARG A 108 8.00 -0.79 14.69
N CYS A 109 7.28 -0.26 13.72
CA CYS A 109 7.83 0.57 12.64
C CYS A 109 7.79 2.07 12.93
N ALA A 110 7.44 2.47 14.15
CA ALA A 110 7.54 3.86 14.59
C ALA A 110 9.03 4.24 14.73
N ILE A 111 9.60 4.83 13.68
CA ILE A 111 10.97 5.37 13.69
C ILE A 111 10.94 6.68 14.49
N LYS A 112 11.63 6.70 15.63
CA LYS A 112 11.61 7.82 16.58
C LYS A 112 12.65 8.90 16.30
N ASP A 113 13.72 8.53 15.62
CA ASP A 113 14.82 9.44 15.33
C ASP A 113 14.57 10.18 14.03
N LYS A 114 14.78 11.51 14.05
CA LYS A 114 14.72 12.31 12.83
C LYS A 114 15.90 11.97 11.93
N VAL A 115 15.68 11.10 10.95
CA VAL A 115 16.59 10.95 9.81
C VAL A 115 16.51 12.24 8.99
N LYS A 116 17.65 12.91 8.78
CA LYS A 116 17.70 14.19 8.03
C LYS A 116 17.35 14.01 6.54
N ASP A 117 17.63 12.83 5.99
CA ASP A 117 17.30 12.43 4.63
C ASP A 117 15.88 11.81 4.61
N THR A 118 14.90 12.58 4.12
CA THR A 118 13.50 12.15 4.04
C THR A 118 13.30 10.96 3.10
N SER A 119 14.12 10.84 2.05
CA SER A 119 14.06 9.72 1.13
C SER A 119 14.64 8.44 1.75
N LEU A 120 15.66 8.57 2.61
CA LEU A 120 16.14 7.45 3.42
C LEU A 120 15.10 7.03 4.48
N MET A 121 14.38 7.99 5.05
CA MET A 121 13.27 7.71 5.97
C MET A 121 12.15 6.90 5.29
N ALA A 122 11.77 7.26 4.07
CA ALA A 122 10.78 6.53 3.27
C ALA A 122 11.17 5.05 3.07
N VAL A 123 12.45 4.80 2.73
CA VAL A 123 12.98 3.44 2.64
C VAL A 123 12.88 2.70 3.97
N ALA A 124 13.27 3.35 5.06
CA ALA A 124 13.30 2.72 6.38
C ALA A 124 11.89 2.29 6.83
N TYR A 125 10.87 3.12 6.57
CA TYR A 125 9.47 2.74 6.79
C TYR A 125 9.10 1.53 5.94
N PHE A 126 9.28 1.61 4.62
CA PHE A 126 8.94 0.52 3.71
C PHE A 126 9.57 -0.82 4.14
N GLN A 127 10.88 -0.82 4.41
CA GLN A 127 11.59 -2.02 4.82
C GLN A 127 11.09 -2.58 6.15
N CYS A 128 10.68 -1.73 7.08
CA CYS A 128 10.11 -2.21 8.34
C CYS A 128 8.74 -2.89 8.11
N TYR A 129 7.85 -2.26 7.35
CA TYR A 129 6.55 -2.84 7.03
C TYR A 129 6.69 -4.15 6.23
N ALA A 130 7.61 -4.20 5.27
CA ALA A 130 7.85 -5.39 4.45
C ALA A 130 8.32 -6.63 5.25
N ARG A 131 8.94 -6.44 6.42
CA ARG A 131 9.32 -7.55 7.31
C ARG A 131 8.14 -8.16 8.07
N HIS A 132 7.02 -7.46 8.16
CA HIS A 132 5.92 -7.83 9.04
C HIS A 132 4.58 -8.01 8.32
N LEU A 133 4.49 -7.59 7.07
CA LEU A 133 3.27 -7.65 6.26
C LEU A 133 3.47 -8.51 5.01
N PRO A 134 2.39 -9.17 4.52
CA PRO A 134 2.39 -9.80 3.22
C PRO A 134 2.73 -8.83 2.09
N ARG A 135 3.37 -9.33 1.02
CA ARG A 135 3.76 -8.48 -0.12
C ARG A 135 2.58 -7.86 -0.86
N ASP A 136 1.43 -8.54 -0.91
CA ASP A 136 0.27 -8.08 -1.66
C ASP A 136 -0.43 -6.87 -1.03
N VAL A 137 -0.14 -6.56 0.25
CA VAL A 137 -0.61 -5.37 0.95
C VAL A 137 0.38 -4.19 0.90
N LEU A 138 1.60 -4.38 0.39
CA LEU A 138 2.58 -3.32 0.25
C LEU A 138 2.29 -2.42 -0.97
N VAL A 139 2.86 -1.22 -0.93
CA VAL A 139 2.77 -0.21 -2.01
C VAL A 139 3.67 -0.54 -3.21
N ILE A 140 4.50 -1.58 -3.11
CA ILE A 140 5.33 -2.12 -4.19
C ILE A 140 4.74 -3.43 -4.74
#